data_AF-A0A522PD44-F1
#
_entry.id   AF-A0A522PD44-F1
#
_cell.length_a   1.000
_cell.length_b   1.000
_cell.length_c   1.000
_cell.angle_alpha   90.00
_cell.angle_beta   90.00
_cell.angle_gamma   90.00
#
_symmetry.space_group_name_H-M   'P 1'
#
loop_
_entity.id
_entity.type
_entity.pdbx_description
1 polymer ?
#
loop_
_entity_poly.entity_id
_entity_poly.type
_entity_poly.pdbx_seq_one_letter_code
_entity_poly.pdbx_strand_id
1 'polypeptide(L)'
;MSVWELDEALEPAILAHYETVAPLMEHSFAGAPVIYGNYPAGFGQPTHYRVLDVPLSECKILWTCHRYYAVEFHTWAPLPSDEDRLRFARILIEAPKGTAQDTLREAALAVRAALAEIELDAIALLDGGTGIALWVPFADAPHAQPLRAWLHQLCARVVAKHPRLVTTEPNSHADGRAHLQVSGDRGGRGRPRQRPQAPGRRGDAEWSTKPCA
;
A
#
# COMPACT_ATOMS: atom_id res chain seq x y z
N MET A 1 7.62 24.95 17.81
CA MET A 1 6.31 24.35 17.58
C MET A 1 6.36 22.95 18.16
N SER A 2 5.50 22.63 19.13
CA SER A 2 5.37 21.27 19.66
C SER A 2 4.75 20.36 18.60
N VAL A 3 4.88 19.04 18.74
CA VAL A 3 4.24 18.08 17.82
C VAL A 3 2.72 18.27 17.79
N TRP A 4 2.13 18.62 18.93
CA TRP A 4 0.69 18.86 19.07
C TRP A 4 0.22 20.12 18.34
N GLU A 5 1.03 21.18 18.36
CA GLU A 5 0.74 22.41 17.62
C GLU A 5 0.82 22.20 16.09
N LEU A 6 1.68 21.29 15.63
CA LEU A 6 1.74 20.87 14.22
C LEU A 6 0.52 20.03 13.84
N ASP A 7 0.14 19.06 14.68
CA ASP A 7 -1.02 18.20 14.43
C ASP A 7 -2.32 19.02 14.36
N GLU A 8 -2.52 19.95 15.30
CA GLU A 8 -3.69 20.85 15.33
C GLU A 8 -3.73 21.77 14.12
N ALA A 9 -2.58 22.26 13.65
CA ALA A 9 -2.50 23.08 12.45
C ALA A 9 -2.81 22.30 11.15
N LEU A 10 -2.50 21.00 11.12
CA LEU A 10 -2.70 20.13 9.94
C LEU A 10 -4.10 19.51 9.89
N GLU A 11 -4.79 19.40 11.03
CA GLU A 11 -6.10 18.75 11.12
C GLU A 11 -7.13 19.28 10.10
N PRO A 12 -7.34 20.60 9.94
CA PRO A 12 -8.31 21.11 8.96
C PRO A 12 -7.96 20.73 7.52
N ALA A 13 -6.66 20.71 7.17
CA ALA A 13 -6.21 20.36 5.84
C ALA A 13 -6.40 18.86 5.55
N ILE A 14 -6.16 18.01 6.53
CA ILE A 14 -6.39 16.56 6.44
C ILE A 14 -7.88 16.26 6.28
N LEU A 15 -8.74 16.91 7.05
CA LEU A 15 -10.19 16.74 6.94
C LEU A 15 -10.70 17.18 5.56
N ALA A 16 -10.31 18.36 5.10
CA ALA A 16 -10.68 18.85 3.76
C ALA A 16 -10.15 17.94 2.63
N HIS A 17 -8.97 17.36 2.81
CA HIS A 17 -8.45 16.35 1.88
C HIS A 17 -9.38 15.14 1.81
N TYR A 18 -9.75 14.56 2.97
CA TYR A 18 -10.62 13.40 3.00
C TYR A 18 -12.04 13.68 2.54
N GLU A 19 -12.60 14.87 2.77
CA GLU A 19 -13.87 15.30 2.17
C GLU A 19 -13.82 15.25 0.63
N THR A 20 -12.65 15.56 0.05
CA THR A 20 -12.47 15.54 -1.40
C THR A 20 -12.26 14.12 -1.95
N VAL A 21 -11.45 13.30 -1.26
CA VAL A 21 -11.04 11.98 -1.79
C VAL A 21 -11.93 10.82 -1.36
N ALA A 22 -12.71 10.95 -0.28
CA ALA A 22 -13.53 9.87 0.24
C ALA A 22 -14.55 9.31 -0.78
N PRO A 23 -15.23 10.12 -1.62
CA PRO A 23 -16.10 9.60 -2.67
C PRO A 23 -15.36 8.73 -3.70
N LEU A 24 -14.11 9.10 -4.04
CA LEU A 24 -13.27 8.34 -4.96
C LEU A 24 -12.77 7.04 -4.34
N MET A 25 -12.41 7.09 -3.05
CA MET A 25 -12.02 5.90 -2.28
C MET A 25 -13.19 4.92 -2.18
N GLU A 26 -14.40 5.40 -1.89
CA GLU A 26 -15.60 4.57 -1.90
C GLU A 26 -15.88 3.99 -3.28
N HIS A 27 -15.82 4.80 -4.34
CA HIS A 27 -16.04 4.28 -5.69
C HIS A 27 -15.10 3.13 -6.05
N SER A 28 -13.83 3.20 -5.62
CA SER A 28 -12.81 2.21 -5.96
C SER A 28 -12.82 0.99 -5.03
N PHE A 29 -13.13 1.20 -3.74
CA PHE A 29 -12.93 0.21 -2.68
C PHE A 29 -14.17 -0.06 -1.83
N ALA A 30 -15.37 0.36 -2.28
CA ALA A 30 -16.63 0.06 -1.61
C ALA A 30 -16.71 -1.43 -1.23
N GLY A 31 -17.16 -1.68 -0.01
CA GLY A 31 -17.33 -3.04 0.50
C GLY A 31 -16.02 -3.74 0.91
N ALA A 32 -14.84 -3.12 0.67
CA ALA A 32 -13.59 -3.71 1.11
C ALA A 32 -13.38 -3.52 2.63
N PRO A 33 -12.75 -4.49 3.31
CA PRO A 33 -12.22 -4.30 4.65
C PRO A 33 -11.16 -3.19 4.65
N VAL A 34 -11.16 -2.39 5.71
CA VAL A 34 -10.26 -1.25 5.86
C VAL A 34 -9.57 -1.30 7.20
N ILE A 35 -8.27 -1.05 7.17
CA ILE A 35 -7.44 -0.74 8.33
C ILE A 35 -7.16 0.77 8.25
N TYR A 36 -7.28 1.47 9.37
CA TYR A 36 -6.84 2.86 9.46
C TYR A 36 -5.60 2.97 10.34
N GLY A 37 -4.72 3.91 10.00
CA GLY A 37 -3.59 4.33 10.79
C GLY A 37 -3.84 5.72 11.37
N ASN A 38 -3.57 5.89 12.67
CA ASN A 38 -3.54 7.19 13.31
C ASN A 38 -2.28 7.38 14.17
N TYR A 39 -2.03 8.63 14.57
CA TYR A 39 -0.84 9.03 15.32
C TYR A 39 -1.23 9.68 16.66
N PRO A 40 -1.71 8.90 17.64
CA PRO A 40 -2.21 9.45 18.91
C PRO A 40 -1.12 10.13 19.77
N ALA A 41 0.16 9.89 19.48
CA ALA A 41 1.31 10.53 20.11
C ALA A 41 1.97 11.59 19.20
N GLY A 42 1.32 11.93 18.09
CA GLY A 42 1.74 12.89 17.08
C GLY A 42 2.60 12.31 15.95
N PHE A 43 2.74 13.08 14.86
CA PHE A 43 3.51 12.66 13.70
C PHE A 43 4.97 12.34 14.07
N GLY A 44 5.52 11.28 13.47
CA GLY A 44 6.87 10.77 13.77
C GLY A 44 6.94 9.76 14.91
N GLN A 45 5.83 9.54 15.63
CA GLN A 45 5.67 8.41 16.55
C GLN A 45 5.14 7.17 15.82
N PRO A 46 5.22 5.97 16.43
CA PRO A 46 4.67 4.76 15.83
C PRO A 46 3.18 4.89 15.51
N THR A 47 2.80 4.56 14.28
CA THR A 47 1.43 4.51 13.81
C THR A 47 0.64 3.45 14.58
N HIS A 48 -0.59 3.77 14.96
CA HIS A 48 -1.51 2.83 15.56
C HIS A 48 -2.54 2.39 14.52
N TYR A 49 -2.46 1.11 14.16
CA TYR A 49 -3.33 0.49 13.17
C TYR A 49 -4.53 -0.18 13.82
N ARG A 50 -5.72 0.02 13.24
CA ARG A 50 -6.97 -0.60 13.68
C ARG A 50 -7.83 -1.00 12.49
N VAL A 51 -8.42 -2.18 12.59
CA VAL A 51 -9.39 -2.68 11.60
C VAL A 51 -10.75 -2.01 11.85
N LEU A 52 -11.40 -1.54 10.79
CA LEU A 52 -12.79 -1.10 10.84
C LEU A 52 -13.73 -2.29 10.83
N ASP A 53 -14.73 -2.20 11.70
CA ASP A 53 -15.79 -3.20 11.89
C ASP A 53 -16.83 -3.24 10.78
N VAL A 54 -16.81 -2.23 9.91
CA VAL A 54 -17.71 -2.09 8.77
C VAL A 54 -16.90 -1.83 7.50
N PRO A 55 -17.41 -2.23 6.32
CA PRO A 55 -16.74 -1.99 5.06
C PRO A 55 -16.55 -0.51 4.75
N LEU A 56 -15.62 -0.21 3.83
CA LEU A 56 -15.33 1.15 3.39
C LEU A 56 -16.59 1.86 2.85
N SER A 57 -16.85 3.05 3.39
CA SER A 57 -17.77 4.06 2.84
C SER A 57 -17.25 5.46 3.13
N GLU A 58 -17.70 6.45 2.36
CA GLU A 58 -17.34 7.86 2.53
C GLU A 58 -17.63 8.33 3.96
N CYS A 59 -18.86 8.08 4.45
CA CYS A 59 -19.26 8.47 5.80
C CYS A 59 -18.36 7.84 6.87
N LYS A 60 -17.92 6.59 6.69
CA LYS A 60 -17.05 5.93 7.66
C LYS A 60 -15.64 6.51 7.64
N ILE A 61 -15.09 6.80 6.45
CA ILE A 61 -13.79 7.47 6.31
C ILE A 61 -13.82 8.79 7.06
N LEU A 62 -14.77 9.67 6.74
CA LEU A 62 -14.88 10.98 7.40
C LEU A 62 -15.08 10.86 8.90
N TRP A 63 -15.96 9.95 9.34
CA TRP A 63 -16.16 9.69 10.77
C TRP A 63 -14.87 9.22 11.47
N THR A 64 -14.08 8.34 10.84
CA THR A 64 -12.80 7.89 11.43
C THR A 64 -11.75 8.99 11.48
N CYS A 65 -11.71 9.86 10.47
CA CYS A 65 -10.86 11.05 10.48
C CYS A 65 -11.24 11.96 11.66
N HIS A 66 -12.51 12.33 11.80
CA HIS A 66 -12.98 13.17 12.91
C HIS A 66 -12.84 12.52 14.29
N ARG A 67 -13.14 11.22 14.41
CA ARG A 67 -13.23 10.56 15.72
C ARG A 67 -11.86 10.13 16.26
N TYR A 68 -10.98 9.69 15.37
CA TYR A 68 -9.73 9.03 15.72
C TYR A 68 -8.50 9.70 15.10
N TYR A 69 -8.66 10.78 14.34
CA TYR A 69 -7.57 11.38 13.57
C TYR A 69 -6.90 10.32 12.67
N ALA A 70 -7.72 9.53 11.99
CA ALA A 70 -7.26 8.58 10.99
C ALA A 70 -6.66 9.36 9.82
N VAL A 71 -5.41 9.08 9.48
CA VAL A 71 -4.67 9.78 8.42
C VAL A 71 -4.15 8.84 7.36
N GLU A 72 -4.11 7.54 7.63
CA GLU A 72 -3.79 6.51 6.64
C GLU A 72 -4.93 5.50 6.57
N PHE A 73 -5.21 5.04 5.35
CA PHE A 73 -6.15 3.95 5.12
C PHE A 73 -5.47 2.84 4.33
N HIS A 74 -5.86 1.61 4.65
CA HIS A 74 -5.17 0.38 4.29
C HIS A 74 -6.22 -0.71 3.95
N THR A 75 -6.04 -1.51 2.90
CA THR A 75 -6.97 -2.54 2.39
C THR A 75 -6.24 -3.51 1.47
N TRP A 76 -6.68 -4.77 1.41
CA TRP A 76 -6.24 -5.74 0.39
C TRP A 76 -7.17 -5.76 -0.84
N ALA A 77 -8.20 -4.91 -0.87
CA ALA A 77 -9.18 -4.81 -1.95
C ALA A 77 -9.76 -6.16 -2.43
N PRO A 78 -10.31 -6.98 -1.53
CA PRO A 78 -10.98 -8.22 -1.93
C PRO A 78 -12.30 -7.94 -2.67
N LEU A 79 -12.92 -9.00 -3.15
CA LEU A 79 -14.36 -8.99 -3.42
C LEU A 79 -15.12 -8.87 -2.10
N PRO A 80 -16.18 -8.03 -2.03
CA PRO A 80 -17.00 -7.93 -0.82
C PRO A 80 -17.65 -9.26 -0.38
N SER A 81 -17.84 -10.19 -1.31
CA SER A 81 -18.42 -11.51 -1.07
C SER A 81 -17.40 -12.61 -0.74
N ASP A 82 -16.11 -12.38 -1.01
CA ASP A 82 -15.05 -13.38 -0.88
C ASP A 82 -13.70 -12.70 -0.61
N GLU A 83 -13.27 -12.76 0.65
CA GLU A 83 -12.04 -12.11 1.13
C GLU A 83 -10.76 -12.71 0.52
N ASP A 84 -10.82 -13.93 -0.02
CA ASP A 84 -9.66 -14.60 -0.63
C ASP A 84 -9.50 -14.24 -2.11
N ARG A 85 -10.48 -13.56 -2.72
CA ARG A 85 -10.47 -13.18 -4.14
C ARG A 85 -10.17 -11.70 -4.29
N LEU A 86 -9.10 -11.37 -5.00
CA LEU A 86 -8.56 -10.01 -5.03
C LEU A 86 -8.94 -9.27 -6.32
N ARG A 87 -9.50 -8.06 -6.20
CA ARG A 87 -9.78 -7.20 -7.37
C ARG A 87 -8.52 -6.54 -7.94
N PHE A 88 -7.48 -6.45 -7.12
CA PHE A 88 -6.22 -5.81 -7.48
C PHE A 88 -5.03 -6.60 -6.92
N ALA A 89 -3.93 -6.61 -7.66
CA ALA A 89 -2.61 -6.88 -7.12
C ALA A 89 -1.78 -5.61 -7.05
N ARG A 90 -0.78 -5.62 -6.17
CA ARG A 90 0.17 -4.53 -6.01
C ARG A 90 1.61 -5.04 -6.09
N ILE A 91 2.43 -4.36 -6.88
CA ILE A 91 3.88 -4.51 -6.90
C ILE A 91 4.47 -3.19 -6.40
N LEU A 92 5.12 -3.22 -5.25
CA LEU A 92 5.85 -2.08 -4.70
C LEU A 92 7.25 -2.04 -5.29
N ILE A 93 7.68 -0.85 -5.67
CA ILE A 93 8.99 -0.55 -6.22
C ILE A 93 9.61 0.48 -5.29
N GLU A 94 10.42 0.01 -4.37
CA GLU A 94 11.01 0.83 -3.33
C GLU A 94 12.42 1.25 -3.72
N ALA A 95 12.83 2.45 -3.30
CA ALA A 95 14.22 2.89 -3.37
C ALA A 95 14.89 2.68 -2.02
N PRO A 96 15.78 1.69 -1.88
CA PRO A 96 16.76 1.68 -0.82
C PRO A 96 17.54 3.00 -0.75
N LYS A 97 18.15 3.26 0.41
CA LYS A 97 18.94 4.47 0.61
C LYS A 97 20.06 4.56 -0.43
N GLY A 98 20.06 5.65 -1.20
CA GLY A 98 21.05 5.91 -2.25
C GLY A 98 20.62 5.54 -3.67
N THR A 99 19.43 4.94 -3.85
CA THR A 99 18.86 4.69 -5.18
C THR A 99 18.33 5.99 -5.80
N ALA A 100 18.68 6.25 -7.06
CA ALA A 100 18.25 7.44 -7.77
C ALA A 100 16.78 7.34 -8.20
N GLN A 101 16.11 8.49 -8.32
CA GLN A 101 14.71 8.56 -8.78
C GLN A 101 14.54 8.03 -10.21
N ASP A 102 15.52 8.27 -11.08
CA ASP A 102 15.51 7.72 -12.44
C ASP A 102 15.54 6.18 -12.44
N THR A 103 16.27 5.56 -11.50
CA THR A 103 16.29 4.10 -11.32
C THR A 103 14.90 3.56 -10.96
N LEU A 104 14.16 4.25 -10.08
CA LEU A 104 12.78 3.86 -9.76
C LEU A 104 11.87 3.95 -10.98
N ARG A 105 11.99 5.03 -11.75
CA ARG A 105 11.20 5.23 -12.96
C ARG A 105 11.49 4.13 -13.98
N GLU A 106 12.76 3.84 -14.23
CA GLU A 106 13.19 2.75 -15.12
C GLU A 106 12.69 1.39 -14.63
N ALA A 107 12.78 1.12 -13.32
CA ALA A 107 12.28 -0.11 -12.72
C ALA A 107 10.76 -0.25 -12.90
N ALA A 108 10.00 0.83 -12.68
CA ALA A 108 8.55 0.85 -12.90
C ALA A 108 8.18 0.61 -14.37
N LEU A 109 8.91 1.21 -15.31
CA LEU A 109 8.73 0.96 -16.73
C LEU A 109 9.06 -0.48 -17.11
N ALA A 110 10.12 -1.06 -16.54
CA ALA A 110 10.50 -2.45 -16.79
C ALA A 110 9.43 -3.45 -16.30
N VAL A 111 8.88 -3.23 -15.09
CA VAL A 111 7.78 -4.06 -14.57
C VAL A 111 6.52 -3.88 -15.42
N ARG A 112 6.19 -2.63 -15.81
CA ARG A 112 5.04 -2.36 -16.68
C ARG A 112 5.19 -3.01 -18.05
N ALA A 113 6.38 -3.02 -18.64
CA ALA A 113 6.66 -3.72 -19.88
C ALA A 113 6.47 -5.24 -19.74
N ALA A 114 6.93 -5.83 -18.63
CA ALA A 114 6.75 -7.26 -18.36
C ALA A 114 5.27 -7.65 -18.14
N LEU A 115 4.44 -6.74 -17.60
CA LEU A 115 2.99 -6.91 -17.53
C LEU A 115 2.34 -6.76 -18.91
N ALA A 116 2.80 -5.81 -19.73
CA ALA A 116 2.28 -5.63 -21.09
C ALA A 116 2.55 -6.83 -22.01
N GLU A 117 3.68 -7.53 -21.84
CA GLU A 117 4.01 -8.77 -22.58
C GLU A 117 2.98 -9.90 -22.40
N ILE A 118 2.20 -9.84 -21.32
CA ILE A 118 1.15 -10.80 -20.98
C ILE A 118 -0.24 -10.15 -20.96
N GLU A 119 -0.39 -9.02 -21.64
CA GLU A 119 -1.65 -8.30 -21.83
C GLU A 119 -2.30 -7.83 -20.51
N LEU A 120 -1.48 -7.56 -19.48
CA LEU A 120 -1.94 -6.94 -18.24
C LEU A 120 -1.56 -5.47 -18.18
N ASP A 121 -2.52 -4.64 -17.79
CA ASP A 121 -2.32 -3.24 -17.51
C ASP A 121 -1.97 -2.98 -16.04
N ALA A 122 -1.29 -1.86 -15.79
CA ALA A 122 -1.00 -1.39 -14.45
C ALA A 122 -1.15 0.12 -14.32
N ILE A 123 -1.71 0.54 -13.19
CA ILE A 123 -1.82 1.94 -12.76
C ILE A 123 -0.66 2.23 -11.80
N ALA A 124 0.18 3.18 -12.15
CA ALA A 124 1.27 3.62 -11.29
C ALA A 124 0.78 4.68 -10.31
N LEU A 125 0.99 4.45 -9.01
CA LEU A 125 0.70 5.38 -7.93
C LEU A 125 1.98 5.62 -7.13
N LEU A 126 2.24 6.87 -6.76
CA LEU A 126 3.29 7.16 -5.78
C LEU A 126 2.82 6.68 -4.40
N ASP A 127 3.72 6.07 -3.64
CA ASP A 127 3.37 5.48 -2.33
C ASP A 127 3.35 6.49 -1.17
N GLY A 128 3.60 7.77 -1.46
CA GLY A 128 3.71 8.84 -0.45
C GLY A 128 5.03 8.82 0.33
N GLY A 129 5.95 7.91 -0.01
CA GLY A 129 7.29 7.82 0.54
C GLY A 129 8.33 7.98 -0.57
N THR A 130 9.14 6.96 -0.77
CA THR A 130 10.23 6.95 -1.76
C THR A 130 10.02 5.90 -2.84
N GLY A 131 8.80 5.40 -3.03
CA GLY A 131 8.51 4.29 -3.93
C GLY A 131 7.36 4.54 -4.90
N ILE A 132 7.20 3.58 -5.81
CA ILE A 132 6.12 3.53 -6.78
C ILE A 132 5.37 2.21 -6.56
N ALA A 133 4.06 2.28 -6.41
CA ALA A 133 3.18 1.13 -6.41
C ALA A 133 2.56 0.95 -7.81
N LEU A 134 2.73 -0.23 -8.40
CA LEU A 134 1.99 -0.63 -9.59
C LEU A 134 0.77 -1.45 -9.18
N TRP A 135 -0.42 -0.96 -9.53
CA TRP A 135 -1.70 -1.60 -9.28
C TRP A 135 -2.20 -2.30 -10.52
N VAL A 136 -2.39 -3.61 -10.43
CA VAL A 136 -2.83 -4.46 -11.53
C VAL A 136 -4.28 -4.87 -11.26
N PRO A 137 -5.27 -4.37 -12.02
CA PRO A 137 -6.67 -4.78 -11.86
C PRO A 137 -6.91 -6.18 -12.42
N PHE A 138 -7.75 -6.96 -11.74
CA PHE A 138 -8.17 -8.30 -12.18
C PHE A 138 -9.70 -8.39 -12.23
N ALA A 139 -10.24 -8.58 -13.43
CA ALA A 139 -11.68 -8.72 -13.64
C ALA A 139 -12.22 -10.08 -13.11
N ASP A 140 -11.39 -11.11 -13.16
CA ASP A 140 -11.70 -12.47 -12.70
C ASP A 140 -11.46 -12.67 -11.20
N ALA A 141 -10.94 -11.67 -10.49
CA ALA A 141 -10.67 -11.67 -9.06
C ALA A 141 -10.00 -12.99 -8.58
N PRO A 142 -8.74 -13.25 -8.93
CA PRO A 142 -8.08 -14.51 -8.62
C PRO A 142 -7.88 -14.69 -7.12
N HIS A 143 -7.71 -15.95 -6.72
CA HIS A 143 -7.37 -16.29 -5.34
C HIS A 143 -6.01 -15.70 -4.93
N ALA A 144 -5.93 -15.17 -3.72
CA ALA A 144 -4.80 -14.41 -3.22
C ALA A 144 -3.49 -15.22 -3.24
N GLN A 145 -3.53 -16.48 -2.82
CA GLN A 145 -2.32 -17.31 -2.75
C GLN A 145 -1.74 -17.64 -4.14
N PRO A 146 -2.51 -18.17 -5.12
CA PRO A 146 -2.02 -18.36 -6.49
C PRO A 146 -1.55 -17.07 -7.15
N LEU A 147 -2.30 -15.99 -6.98
CA LEU A 147 -1.94 -14.67 -7.53
C LEU A 147 -0.59 -14.20 -6.98
N ARG A 148 -0.37 -14.33 -5.67
CA ARG A 148 0.91 -13.97 -5.04
C ARG A 148 2.08 -14.81 -5.54
N ALA A 149 1.89 -16.13 -5.65
CA ALA A 149 2.93 -17.02 -6.16
C ALA A 149 3.32 -16.62 -7.60
N TRP A 150 2.32 -16.31 -8.42
CA TRP A 150 2.52 -15.83 -9.78
C TRP A 150 3.23 -14.46 -9.84
N LEU A 151 2.87 -13.50 -8.98
CA LEU A 151 3.55 -12.20 -8.91
C LEU A 151 5.02 -12.35 -8.51
N HIS A 152 5.36 -13.25 -7.60
CA HIS A 152 6.76 -13.55 -7.28
C HIS A 152 7.53 -14.08 -8.50
N GLN A 153 6.91 -14.94 -9.31
CA GLN A 153 7.50 -15.43 -10.56
C GLN A 153 7.68 -14.30 -11.59
N LEU A 154 6.70 -13.39 -11.70
CA LEU A 154 6.81 -12.21 -12.55
C LEU A 154 8.00 -11.34 -12.13
N CYS A 155 8.12 -10.98 -10.85
CA CYS A 155 9.24 -10.19 -10.35
C CYS A 155 10.59 -10.89 -10.56
N ALA A 156 10.66 -12.22 -10.36
CA ALA A 156 11.88 -12.98 -10.64
C ALA A 156 12.29 -12.90 -12.13
N ARG A 157 11.33 -12.94 -13.06
CA ARG A 157 11.60 -12.74 -14.50
C ARG A 157 12.12 -11.34 -14.79
N VAL A 158 11.54 -10.31 -14.17
CA VAL A 158 12.02 -8.92 -14.33
C VAL A 158 13.45 -8.77 -13.81
N VAL A 159 13.77 -9.37 -12.66
CA VAL A 159 15.15 -9.39 -12.12
C VAL A 159 16.11 -10.12 -13.06
N ALA A 160 15.71 -11.25 -13.64
CA ALA A 160 16.55 -11.97 -14.60
C ALA A 160 16.84 -11.15 -15.87
N LYS A 161 15.86 -10.37 -16.35
CA LYS A 161 16.03 -9.47 -17.50
C LYS A 161 16.84 -8.21 -17.16
N HIS A 162 16.71 -7.70 -15.93
CA HIS A 162 17.29 -6.43 -15.50
C HIS A 162 18.07 -6.53 -14.17
N PRO A 163 19.10 -7.39 -14.07
CA PRO A 163 19.76 -7.71 -12.79
C PRO A 163 20.54 -6.54 -12.16
N ARG A 164 20.88 -5.53 -12.97
CA ARG A 164 21.55 -4.30 -12.53
C ARG A 164 20.59 -3.19 -12.10
N LEU A 165 19.31 -3.33 -12.40
CA LEU A 165 18.29 -2.30 -12.15
C LEU A 165 17.42 -2.65 -10.95
N VAL A 166 17.01 -3.91 -10.84
CA VAL A 166 16.05 -4.36 -9.83
C VAL A 166 16.56 -5.57 -9.02
N THR A 167 16.04 -5.71 -7.80
CA THR A 167 16.26 -6.86 -6.93
C THR A 167 14.97 -7.24 -6.19
N THR A 168 14.86 -8.50 -5.78
CA THR A 168 13.81 -8.99 -4.84
C THR A 168 14.41 -9.34 -3.48
N GLU A 169 15.71 -9.09 -3.29
CA GLU A 169 16.37 -9.28 -2.00
C GLU A 169 15.97 -8.15 -1.03
N PRO A 170 15.50 -8.47 0.18
CA PRO A 170 14.98 -7.46 1.10
C PRO A 170 16.08 -6.51 1.58
N ASN A 171 15.99 -5.22 1.23
CA ASN A 171 16.64 -4.05 1.87
C ASN A 171 18.04 -4.24 2.48
N SER A 172 18.89 -5.12 1.92
CA SER A 172 20.19 -5.48 2.49
C SER A 172 21.36 -4.78 1.80
N HIS A 173 21.14 -4.11 0.66
CA HIS A 173 22.24 -3.53 -0.12
C HIS A 173 21.93 -2.12 -0.60
N ALA A 174 22.81 -1.17 -0.22
CA ALA A 174 22.91 0.15 -0.84
C ALA A 174 23.67 0.02 -2.17
N ASP A 175 23.18 -0.85 -3.05
CA ASP A 175 23.81 -1.15 -4.34
C ASP A 175 23.21 -0.34 -5.49
N GLY A 176 22.30 0.58 -5.18
CA GLY A 176 21.66 1.47 -6.13
C GLY A 176 20.51 0.84 -6.93
N ARG A 177 20.12 -0.41 -6.65
CA ARG A 177 19.00 -1.08 -7.33
C ARG A 177 17.66 -0.72 -6.70
N ALA A 178 16.58 -0.83 -7.47
CA ALA A 178 15.21 -0.74 -6.98
C ALA A 178 14.76 -2.09 -6.41
N HIS A 179 14.07 -2.07 -5.27
CA HIS A 179 13.55 -3.28 -4.63
C HIS A 179 12.12 -3.55 -5.10
N LEU A 180 11.89 -4.72 -5.71
CA LEU A 180 10.57 -5.20 -6.11
C LEU A 180 9.96 -6.01 -4.98
N GLN A 181 8.92 -5.47 -4.37
CA GLN A 181 8.19 -6.11 -3.29
C GLN A 181 6.76 -6.44 -3.71
N VAL A 182 6.45 -7.72 -3.67
CA VAL A 182 5.08 -8.23 -3.73
C VAL A 182 4.72 -8.62 -2.31
N SER A 183 4.04 -7.72 -1.59
CA SER A 183 3.72 -7.96 -0.18
C SER A 183 3.01 -9.30 0.01
N GLY A 184 3.52 -10.07 0.96
CA GLY A 184 3.06 -9.97 2.34
C GLY A 184 4.29 -9.87 3.21
N ASP A 185 4.46 -8.69 3.79
CA ASP A 185 5.40 -8.27 4.83
C ASP A 185 6.68 -9.07 5.02
N ARG A 186 7.82 -8.51 4.58
CA ARG A 186 9.06 -8.55 5.37
C ARG A 186 9.90 -7.28 5.18
N GLY A 187 9.84 -6.41 6.19
CA GLY A 187 11.02 -5.67 6.65
C GLY A 187 11.10 -4.18 6.34
N GLY A 188 10.42 -3.35 7.14
CA GLY A 188 10.69 -1.90 7.21
C GLY A 188 9.85 -1.21 8.29
N ARG A 189 10.48 -0.80 9.39
CA ARG A 189 10.00 0.10 10.47
C ARG A 189 8.49 0.43 10.50
N GLY A 190 7.74 -0.45 11.16
CA GLY A 190 6.32 -0.21 11.49
C GLY A 190 5.69 -1.49 12.00
N ARG A 191 6.18 -2.05 13.12
CA ARG A 191 5.47 -3.19 13.72
C ARG A 191 4.22 -2.68 14.43
N PRO A 192 3.03 -3.25 14.16
CA PRO A 192 1.96 -3.29 15.16
C PRO A 192 2.41 -4.23 16.29
N ARG A 193 2.91 -3.67 17.40
CA ARG A 193 2.95 -4.36 18.69
C ARG A 193 1.62 -4.10 19.39
N GLN A 194 0.60 -4.89 19.05
CA GLN A 194 -0.42 -5.40 19.99
C GLN A 194 -1.45 -6.21 19.22
N ARG A 195 -1.38 -7.54 19.38
CA ARG A 195 -2.47 -8.46 19.05
C ARG A 195 -3.44 -8.48 20.23
N PRO A 196 -4.75 -8.54 19.95
CA PRO A 196 -5.57 -9.62 20.49
C PRO A 196 -5.68 -10.71 19.43
N GLN A 197 -5.54 -11.97 19.83
CA GLN A 197 -5.64 -13.11 18.93
C GLN A 197 -7.11 -13.28 18.49
N ALA A 198 -7.39 -13.12 17.21
CA ALA A 198 -8.54 -13.74 16.55
C ALA A 198 -8.02 -14.92 15.70
N PRO A 199 -8.61 -16.12 15.78
CA PRO A 199 -8.15 -17.30 15.06
C PRO A 199 -8.74 -17.32 13.65
N GLY A 200 -7.88 -17.42 12.62
CA GLY A 200 -8.29 -17.84 11.28
C GLY A 200 -7.78 -16.95 10.15
N ARG A 201 -6.81 -17.49 9.40
CA ARG A 201 -6.42 -17.18 7.99
C ARG A 201 -6.06 -15.72 7.67
N ARG A 202 -4.76 -15.48 7.48
CA ARG A 202 -4.16 -14.19 7.11
C ARG A 202 -4.05 -14.06 5.59
N GLY A 203 -4.82 -13.15 5.01
CA GLY A 203 -4.50 -12.53 3.72
C GLY A 203 -3.63 -11.31 3.99
N ASP A 204 -2.32 -11.43 3.71
CA ASP A 204 -1.36 -10.34 3.93
C ASP A 204 -1.25 -9.48 2.66
N ALA A 205 -2.11 -8.47 2.50
CA ALA A 205 -1.96 -7.41 1.49
C ALA A 205 -2.49 -6.07 2.04
N GLU A 206 -1.61 -5.16 2.46
CA GLU A 206 -2.01 -3.92 3.16
C GLU A 206 -1.74 -2.70 2.25
N TRP A 207 -2.78 -2.01 1.73
CA TRP A 207 -2.68 -0.66 1.13
C TRP A 207 -2.15 0.36 2.14
N SER A 208 -1.57 1.51 1.76
CA SER A 208 -1.28 2.65 2.65
C SER A 208 -1.34 3.91 1.80
N THR A 209 -2.31 4.80 2.01
CA THR A 209 -2.16 6.20 1.55
C THR A 209 -1.65 7.06 2.67
N LYS A 210 -0.40 7.50 2.54
CA LYS A 210 0.08 8.64 3.32
C LYS A 210 -0.31 9.92 2.57
N PRO A 211 -0.91 10.92 3.23
CA PRO A 211 -1.03 12.24 2.63
C PRO A 211 0.38 12.76 2.33
N CYS A 212 0.60 13.21 1.09
CA CYS A 212 1.82 13.94 0.73
C CYS A 212 1.83 15.26 1.50
N ALA A 213 2.85 15.44 2.35
CA ALA A 213 3.18 16.72 2.98
C ALA A 213 4.08 17.56 2.06
#